data_AF-A0A8D3WMK4-F1
#
_entry.id   AF-A0A8D3WMK4-F1
#
_cell.length_a   1.000
_cell.length_b   1.000
_cell.length_c   1.000
_cell.angle_alpha   90.00
_cell.angle_beta   90.00
_cell.angle_gamma   90.00
#
_symmetry.space_group_name_H-M   'P 1'
#
loop_
_entity.id
_entity.type
_entity.pdbx_description
1 polymer ?
#
loop_
_entity_poly.entity_id
_entity_poly.type
_entity_poly.pdbx_seq_one_letter_code
_entity_poly.pdbx_strand_id
1 'polypeptide(L)'
;MTRGQWGCVAAPVGGLATGVLGSVLLSAAWRACDVGVNGAANGLALIFYGALLTIISAVWWGALVGYVGRWNLAVALLGGTAGAAVMVWIFVALLHVPNGYRC
;
A
#
# COMPACT_ATOMS: atom_id res chain seq x y z
N MET A 1 20.70 -7.03 -16.78
CA MET A 1 19.53 -7.70 -16.19
C MET A 1 18.49 -7.94 -17.29
N THR A 2 18.00 -9.17 -17.44
CA THR A 2 16.91 -9.48 -18.39
C THR A 2 15.61 -8.85 -17.91
N ARG A 3 14.70 -8.48 -18.84
CA ARG A 3 13.47 -7.72 -18.52
C ARG A 3 12.59 -8.36 -17.43
N GLY A 4 12.62 -9.69 -17.27
CA GLY A 4 11.92 -10.40 -16.18
C GLY A 4 12.50 -10.17 -14.78
N GLN A 5 13.79 -9.86 -14.65
CA GLN A 5 14.43 -9.60 -13.35
C GLN A 5 13.95 -8.29 -12.70
N TRP A 6 13.44 -7.34 -13.50
CA TRP A 6 12.90 -6.09 -13.00
C TRP A 6 11.63 -6.29 -12.17
N GLY A 7 10.80 -7.29 -12.51
CA GLY A 7 9.65 -7.68 -11.69
C GLY A 7 10.05 -8.24 -10.32
N CYS A 8 11.14 -9.01 -10.26
CA CYS A 8 11.67 -9.57 -9.00
C CYS A 8 12.19 -8.51 -8.05
N VAL A 9 12.63 -7.35 -8.56
CA VAL A 9 13.08 -6.21 -7.75
C VAL A 9 11.91 -5.27 -7.44
N ALA A 10 11.06 -4.99 -8.42
CA ALA A 10 9.92 -4.09 -8.26
C ALA A 10 8.90 -4.64 -7.26
N ALA A 11 8.69 -5.96 -7.19
CA ALA A 11 7.79 -6.58 -6.23
C ALA A 11 8.16 -6.24 -4.76
N PRO A 12 9.35 -6.62 -4.23
CA PRO A 12 9.70 -6.32 -2.85
C PRO A 12 9.85 -4.81 -2.59
N VAL A 13 10.45 -4.06 -3.53
CA VAL A 13 10.69 -2.62 -3.33
C VAL A 13 9.38 -1.82 -3.36
N GLY A 14 8.57 -2.02 -4.39
CA GLY A 14 7.27 -1.36 -4.53
C GLY A 14 6.30 -1.80 -3.44
N GLY A 15 6.33 -3.09 -3.07
CA GLY A 15 5.57 -3.64 -1.95
C GLY A 15 5.89 -2.97 -0.62
N LEU A 16 7.18 -2.97 -0.24
CA LEU A 16 7.63 -2.36 1.01
C LEU A 16 7.37 -0.85 1.05
N ALA A 17 7.66 -0.14 -0.03
CA ALA A 17 7.41 1.30 -0.09
C ALA A 17 5.91 1.62 0.08
N THR A 18 5.03 0.89 -0.63
CA THR A 18 3.58 1.07 -0.54
C THR A 18 3.05 0.72 0.84
N GLY A 19 3.51 -0.41 1.40
CA GLY A 19 3.14 -0.86 2.75
C GLY A 19 3.52 0.14 3.83
N VAL A 20 4.78 0.58 3.85
CA VAL A 20 5.28 1.54 4.85
C VAL A 20 4.56 2.88 4.74
N LEU A 21 4.45 3.45 3.54
CA LEU A 21 3.77 4.73 3.34
C LEU A 21 2.28 4.64 3.69
N GLY A 22 1.62 3.53 3.30
CA GLY A 22 0.22 3.30 3.63
C GLY A 22 -0.02 3.15 5.12
N SER A 23 0.84 2.44 5.86
CA SER A 23 0.76 2.34 7.32
C SER A 23 0.95 3.69 8.02
N VAL A 24 1.87 4.53 7.52
CA VAL A 24 2.08 5.89 8.06
C VAL A 24 0.83 6.74 7.84
N LEU A 25 0.27 6.72 6.63
CA LEU A 25 -0.97 7.45 6.31
C LEU A 25 -2.15 6.96 7.16
N LEU A 26 -2.29 5.65 7.34
CA LEU A 26 -3.34 5.08 8.18
C LEU A 26 -3.18 5.48 9.66
N SER A 27 -1.95 5.48 10.17
CA SER A 27 -1.66 5.93 11.54
C SER A 27 -1.98 7.42 11.74
N ALA A 28 -1.62 8.26 10.77
CA ALA A 28 -1.96 9.68 10.79
C ALA A 28 -3.47 9.88 10.80
N ALA A 29 -4.20 9.09 10.00
CA ALA A 29 -5.64 9.11 9.92
C ALA A 29 -6.28 8.72 11.28
N TRP A 30 -5.82 7.65 11.93
CA TRP A 30 -6.34 7.25 13.24
C TRP A 30 -6.10 8.30 14.34
N ARG A 31 -4.93 8.95 14.33
CA ARG A 31 -4.63 10.05 15.26
C ARG A 31 -5.53 11.27 15.06
N ALA A 32 -5.92 11.57 13.83
CA ALA A 32 -6.77 12.74 13.55
C ALA A 32 -8.22 12.56 14.05
N CYS A 33 -8.70 11.30 14.16
CA CYS A 33 -10.07 11.00 14.61
C CYS A 33 -10.16 10.50 16.06
N ASP A 34 -9.06 10.56 16.84
CA ASP A 34 -8.97 9.96 18.19
C ASP A 34 -9.45 8.49 18.26
N VAL A 35 -9.38 7.78 17.13
CA VAL A 35 -9.74 6.36 17.03
C VAL A 35 -8.60 5.57 17.66
N GLY A 36 -8.58 5.48 18.99
CA GLY A 36 -7.52 4.74 19.66
C GLY A 36 -6.98 5.25 20.98
N VAL A 37 -7.83 5.30 22.02
CA VAL A 37 -7.39 5.48 23.41
C VAL A 37 -6.45 4.37 23.94
N ASN A 38 -6.12 3.34 23.14
CA ASN A 38 -5.23 2.24 23.52
C ASN A 38 -4.12 2.01 22.47
N GLY A 39 -2.99 2.70 22.62
CA GLY A 39 -1.88 2.69 21.65
C GLY A 39 -1.29 1.29 21.34
N ALA A 40 -1.36 0.35 22.29
CA ALA A 40 -0.85 -1.01 22.11
C ALA A 40 -1.75 -1.89 21.22
N ALA A 41 -3.08 -1.77 21.33
CA ALA A 41 -4.02 -2.52 20.50
C ALA A 41 -3.96 -2.07 19.03
N ASN A 42 -3.76 -0.77 18.81
CA ASN A 42 -3.65 -0.20 17.47
C ASN A 42 -2.30 -0.48 16.82
N GLY A 43 -1.21 -0.55 17.58
CA GLY A 43 0.10 -0.87 17.04
C GLY A 43 0.12 -2.23 16.34
N LEU A 44 -0.46 -3.25 16.96
CA LEU A 44 -0.55 -4.59 16.38
C LEU A 44 -1.42 -4.62 15.11
N ALA A 45 -2.59 -3.96 15.13
CA ALA A 45 -3.46 -3.84 13.97
C ALA A 45 -2.74 -3.14 12.79
N LEU A 46 -2.01 -2.06 13.08
CA LEU A 46 -1.26 -1.31 12.07
C LEU A 46 -0.17 -2.17 11.40
N ILE A 47 0.49 -3.04 12.16
CA ILE A 47 1.47 -4.01 11.64
C ILE A 47 0.77 -5.02 10.73
N PHE A 48 -0.38 -5.58 11.13
CA PHE A 48 -1.12 -6.54 10.31
C PHE A 48 -1.60 -5.91 8.99
N TYR A 49 -2.19 -4.72 9.05
CA TYR A 49 -2.66 -4.02 7.85
C TYR A 49 -1.50 -3.56 6.97
N GLY A 50 -0.39 -3.11 7.56
CA GLY A 50 0.83 -2.78 6.83
C GLY A 50 1.45 -3.98 6.11
N ALA A 51 1.53 -5.12 6.79
CA ALA A 51 2.01 -6.37 6.19
C ALA A 51 1.09 -6.83 5.06
N LEU A 52 -0.22 -6.79 5.26
CA LEU A 52 -1.20 -7.13 4.23
C LEU A 52 -1.06 -6.21 3.00
N LEU A 53 -0.98 -4.90 3.22
CA LEU A 53 -0.79 -3.92 2.17
C LEU A 53 0.54 -4.14 1.42
N THR A 54 1.62 -4.46 2.15
CA THR A 54 2.94 -4.80 1.58
C THR A 54 2.84 -6.01 0.65
N ILE A 55 2.17 -7.08 1.07
CA ILE A 55 2.06 -8.32 0.28
C ILE A 55 1.25 -8.08 -0.99
N ILE A 56 0.07 -7.45 -0.86
CA ILE A 56 -0.81 -7.21 -2.02
C ILE A 56 -0.13 -6.25 -3.02
N SER A 57 0.50 -5.19 -2.52
CA SER A 57 1.21 -4.25 -3.38
C SER A 57 2.47 -4.87 -4.01
N ALA A 58 3.17 -5.78 -3.32
CA ALA A 58 4.30 -6.50 -3.91
C ALA A 58 3.88 -7.34 -5.11
N VAL A 59 2.75 -8.06 -4.99
CA VAL A 59 2.17 -8.83 -6.10
C VAL A 59 1.80 -7.90 -7.25
N TRP A 60 1.17 -6.76 -6.95
CA TRP A 60 0.78 -5.77 -7.96
C TRP A 60 1.96 -5.20 -8.74
N TRP A 61 2.99 -4.73 -8.04
CA TRP A 61 4.21 -4.19 -8.64
C TRP A 61 4.97 -5.25 -9.43
N GLY A 62 5.09 -6.46 -8.89
CA GLY A 62 5.71 -7.59 -9.58
C GLY A 62 4.99 -7.95 -10.87
N ALA A 63 3.66 -8.03 -10.84
CA ALA A 63 2.86 -8.33 -12.01
C ALA A 63 2.96 -7.21 -13.07
N LEU A 64 2.77 -5.94 -12.69
CA LEU A 64 2.81 -4.84 -13.67
C LEU A 64 4.20 -4.66 -14.29
N VAL A 65 5.25 -4.61 -13.48
CA VAL A 65 6.61 -4.42 -14.01
C VAL A 65 7.10 -5.66 -14.74
N GLY A 66 6.71 -6.87 -14.29
CA GLY A 66 7.06 -8.13 -14.96
C GLY A 66 6.33 -8.34 -16.30
N TYR A 67 5.03 -8.09 -16.37
CA TYR A 67 4.22 -8.34 -17.56
C TYR A 67 4.10 -7.14 -18.50
N VAL A 68 3.78 -5.95 -17.97
CA VAL A 68 3.58 -4.73 -18.79
C VAL A 68 4.92 -4.04 -19.05
N GLY A 69 5.82 -4.04 -18.06
CA GLY A 69 7.15 -3.44 -18.17
C GLY A 69 8.02 -4.05 -19.28
N ARG A 70 7.70 -5.27 -19.73
CA ARG A 70 8.37 -5.91 -20.88
C ARG A 70 8.17 -5.12 -22.20
N TRP A 71 7.02 -4.44 -22.32
CA TRP A 71 6.58 -3.70 -23.51
C TRP A 71 6.70 -2.19 -23.31
N ASN A 72 6.34 -1.69 -22.13
CA ASN A 72 6.42 -0.27 -21.82
C ASN A 72 6.62 -0.07 -20.30
N LEU A 73 7.86 0.23 -19.91
CA LEU A 73 8.21 0.44 -18.50
C LEU A 73 7.53 1.67 -17.91
N ALA A 74 7.39 2.76 -18.66
CA ALA A 74 6.75 3.98 -18.16
C ALA A 74 5.28 3.74 -17.81
N VAL A 75 4.55 3.02 -18.67
CA VAL A 75 3.15 2.64 -18.41
C VAL A 75 3.05 1.69 -17.21
N ALA A 76 3.99 0.75 -17.08
CA ALA A 76 4.03 -0.15 -15.92
C ALA A 76 4.27 0.59 -14.61
N LEU A 77 5.16 1.59 -14.60
CA LEU A 77 5.41 2.43 -13.42
C LEU A 77 4.20 3.30 -13.07
N LEU A 78 3.58 3.95 -14.06
CA LEU A 78 2.37 4.75 -13.85
C LEU A 78 1.22 3.88 -13.31
N GLY A 79 0.97 2.72 -13.91
CA GLY A 79 -0.03 1.77 -13.42
C GLY A 79 0.29 1.23 -12.03
N GLY A 80 1.58 1.00 -11.74
CA GLY A 80 2.06 0.57 -10.43
C GLY A 80 1.73 1.61 -9.37
N THR A 81 2.07 2.87 -9.64
CA THR A 81 1.77 3.99 -8.75
C THR A 81 0.27 4.23 -8.57
N ALA A 82 -0.50 4.18 -9.66
CA ALA A 82 -1.95 4.39 -9.60
C ALA A 82 -2.63 3.29 -8.77
N GLY A 83 -2.28 2.03 -9.00
CA GLY A 83 -2.83 0.92 -8.21
C GLY A 83 -2.40 0.98 -6.75
N ALA A 84 -1.14 1.33 -6.46
CA ALA A 84 -0.68 1.54 -5.09
C ALA A 84 -1.46 2.66 -4.38
N ALA A 85 -1.69 3.79 -5.05
CA ALA A 85 -2.49 4.89 -4.51
C ALA A 85 -3.93 4.46 -4.23
N VAL A 86 -4.55 3.69 -5.13
CA VAL A 86 -5.91 3.15 -4.92
C VAL A 86 -5.94 2.18 -3.73
N MET A 87 -4.97 1.27 -3.60
CA MET A 87 -4.88 0.35 -2.47
C MET A 87 -4.77 1.09 -1.14
N VAL A 88 -3.86 2.05 -1.06
CA VAL A 88 -3.69 2.90 0.14
C VAL A 88 -4.99 3.66 0.44
N TRP A 89 -5.62 4.25 -0.59
CA TRP A 89 -6.87 4.98 -0.43
C TRP A 89 -7.99 4.07 0.10
N ILE A 90 -8.13 2.83 -0.38
CA ILE A 90 -9.12 1.88 0.13
C ILE A 90 -8.86 1.57 1.60
N PHE A 91 -7.60 1.30 1.97
CA PHE A 91 -7.25 1.03 3.36
C PHE A 91 -7.57 2.23 4.25
N VAL A 92 -7.15 3.43 3.85
CA VAL A 92 -7.49 4.65 4.59
C VAL A 92 -9.01 4.81 4.63
N ALA A 93 -9.73 4.79 3.52
CA ALA A 93 -11.18 5.00 3.49
C ALA A 93 -11.94 4.01 4.39
N LEU A 94 -11.63 2.71 4.31
CA LEU A 94 -12.33 1.68 5.08
C LEU A 94 -11.95 1.69 6.56
N LEU A 95 -10.67 1.93 6.88
CA LEU A 95 -10.16 1.87 8.25
C LEU A 95 -10.13 3.24 8.96
N HIS A 96 -10.39 4.33 8.24
CA HIS A 96 -10.52 5.70 8.77
C HIS A 96 -11.99 6.17 8.85
N VAL A 97 -12.94 5.41 8.29
CA VAL A 97 -14.40 5.67 8.29
C VAL A 97 -14.81 6.71 7.22
N PRO A 98 -15.41 6.31 6.08
CA PRO A 98 -15.70 7.25 4.99
C PRO A 98 -17.06 7.97 5.10
N ASN A 99 -17.96 7.60 6.05
CA ASN A 99 -19.23 8.31 6.31
C ASN A 99 -19.85 8.01 7.69
N GLY A 100 -19.52 8.78 8.73
CA GLY A 100 -20.53 9.15 9.73
C GLY A 100 -20.61 8.41 11.06
N TYR A 101 -19.54 8.48 11.87
CA TYR A 101 -19.77 8.91 13.25
C TYR A 101 -19.12 10.29 13.37
N ARG A 102 -19.95 11.27 13.69
CA ARG A 102 -19.50 12.64 14.00
C ARG A 102 -18.45 12.54 15.12
N CYS A 103 -17.34 13.27 14.97
CA CYS A 103 -16.61 13.75 16.13
C CYS A 103 -17.57 14.50 17.06
#